data_AF-A0A2E6W5E1-F1
#
_entry.id   AF-A0A2E6W5E1-F1
#
_cell.length_a   1.000
_cell.length_b   1.000
_cell.length_c   1.000
_cell.angle_alpha   90.00
_cell.angle_beta   90.00
_cell.angle_gamma   90.00
#
_symmetry.space_group_name_H-M   'P 1'
#
loop_
_entity.id
_entity.type
_entity.pdbx_description
1 polymer ?
#
loop_
_entity_poly.entity_id
_entity_poly.type
_entity_poly.pdbx_seq_one_letter_code
_entity_poly.pdbx_strand_id
1 'polypeptide(L)'
;MATPQMQFEFPSAAWGVSLVDITNTGITRGNGKQRNQQRNWETVLQTAGILTQIVVLQQPELHSFTGEDNFTNSQLYNIIGDKHKFQLQMMNPDINIWTFAIGSEHRDVFGQNFSILHETFNMIPIIPDLDNTIQLNPSV
;
A
#
# COMPACT_ATOMS: atom_id res chain seq x y z
N MET A 1 13.45 23.42 6.98
CA MET A 1 14.02 22.97 5.68
C MET A 1 13.14 21.84 5.20
N ALA A 2 12.43 22.03 4.10
CA ALA A 2 11.55 21.00 3.55
C ALA A 2 12.41 19.90 2.93
N THR A 3 12.24 18.67 3.37
CA THR A 3 12.85 17.48 2.77
C THR A 3 12.45 17.43 1.29
N PRO A 4 13.38 17.26 0.34
CA PRO A 4 13.00 17.14 -1.06
C PRO A 4 12.15 15.87 -1.19
N GLN A 5 10.86 16.04 -1.47
CA GLN A 5 10.05 14.92 -1.93
C GLN A 5 10.71 14.41 -3.21
N MET A 6 11.08 13.13 -3.23
CA MET A 6 11.53 12.46 -4.45
C MET A 6 10.43 12.65 -5.50
N GLN A 7 10.62 13.62 -6.39
CA GLN A 7 9.66 13.95 -7.42
C GLN A 7 10.01 13.08 -8.62
N PHE A 8 9.24 12.03 -8.83
CA PHE A 8 9.40 11.17 -9.99
C PHE A 8 9.16 12.00 -11.27
N GLU A 9 9.97 11.77 -12.31
CA GLU A 9 9.81 12.42 -13.63
C GLU A 9 8.62 11.82 -14.41
N PHE A 10 7.45 11.73 -13.79
CA PHE A 10 6.24 11.17 -14.40
C PHE A 10 5.09 12.18 -14.37
N PRO A 11 4.33 12.32 -15.47
CA PRO A 11 3.16 13.20 -15.56
C PRO A 11 2.11 12.98 -14.47
N SER A 12 2.01 11.77 -13.95
CA SER A 12 1.25 11.46 -12.74
C SER A 12 1.98 10.40 -11.93
N ALA A 13 2.18 10.63 -10.64
CA ALA A 13 2.84 9.70 -9.72
C ALA A 13 2.11 9.71 -8.38
N ALA A 14 2.01 8.53 -7.75
CA ALA A 14 1.35 8.35 -6.47
C ALA A 14 2.17 7.43 -5.58
N TRP A 15 2.28 7.81 -4.30
CA TRP A 15 2.78 6.95 -3.24
C TRP A 15 1.61 6.18 -2.62
N GLY A 16 1.80 4.87 -2.45
CA GLY A 16 0.84 3.96 -1.86
C GLY A 16 1.37 3.34 -0.57
N VAL A 17 0.45 3.06 0.34
CA VAL A 17 0.73 2.48 1.65
C VAL A 17 -0.28 1.36 1.88
N SER A 18 0.19 0.17 2.22
CA SER A 18 -0.65 -0.99 2.47
C SER A 18 -0.33 -1.63 3.82
N LEU A 19 -1.39 -2.04 4.52
CA LEU A 19 -1.31 -2.89 5.72
C LEU A 19 -1.55 -4.38 5.40
N VAL A 20 -1.91 -4.66 4.15
CA VAL A 20 -1.96 -6.00 3.57
C VAL A 20 -0.62 -6.29 2.94
N ASP A 21 -0.15 -7.52 3.12
CA ASP A 21 1.07 -8.06 2.55
C ASP A 21 0.94 -8.11 1.03
N ILE A 22 1.64 -7.18 0.39
CA ILE A 22 1.77 -7.02 -1.06
C ILE A 22 3.21 -7.29 -1.49
N THR A 23 3.93 -8.15 -0.78
CA THR A 23 5.34 -8.46 -1.10
C THR A 23 5.47 -9.00 -2.52
N ASN A 24 6.28 -8.34 -3.36
CA ASN A 24 6.57 -8.81 -4.72
C ASN A 24 7.62 -9.93 -4.66
N THR A 25 7.15 -11.18 -4.68
CA THR A 25 8.00 -12.38 -4.62
C THR A 25 8.48 -12.85 -5.99
N GLY A 26 7.87 -12.35 -7.08
CA GLY A 26 8.11 -12.82 -8.45
C GLY A 26 7.54 -14.21 -8.75
N ILE A 27 6.90 -14.88 -7.78
CA ILE A 27 6.35 -16.23 -7.96
C ILE A 27 4.95 -16.13 -8.56
N THR A 28 4.82 -16.51 -9.84
CA THR A 28 3.57 -16.35 -10.62
C THR A 28 2.76 -17.63 -10.78
N ARG A 29 3.27 -18.79 -10.34
CA ARG A 29 2.61 -20.09 -10.48
C ARG A 29 2.64 -20.88 -9.18
N GLY A 30 1.72 -21.84 -9.07
CA GLY A 30 1.61 -22.76 -7.93
C GLY A 30 0.65 -22.27 -6.84
N ASN A 31 0.71 -22.96 -5.70
CA ASN A 31 -0.06 -22.66 -4.50
C ASN A 31 0.91 -22.52 -3.33
N GLY A 32 0.77 -21.46 -2.53
CA GLY A 32 1.62 -21.22 -1.37
C GLY A 32 1.62 -19.75 -0.95
N LYS A 33 2.16 -19.49 0.25
CA LYS A 33 2.24 -18.15 0.85
C LYS A 33 2.85 -17.11 -0.10
N GLN A 34 4.02 -17.43 -0.66
CA GLN A 34 4.72 -16.52 -1.59
C GLN A 34 3.92 -16.20 -2.85
N ARG A 35 3.12 -17.16 -3.34
CA ARG A 35 2.23 -16.91 -4.48
C ARG A 35 1.07 -16.00 -4.09
N ASN A 36 0.53 -16.16 -2.89
CA ASN A 36 -0.56 -15.31 -2.41
C ASN A 36 -0.09 -13.87 -2.14
N GLN A 37 1.14 -13.69 -1.62
CA GLN A 37 1.80 -12.39 -1.52
C GLN A 37 1.91 -11.72 -2.89
N GLN A 38 2.40 -12.47 -3.90
CA GLN A 38 2.47 -11.99 -5.27
C GLN A 38 1.09 -11.62 -5.84
N ARG A 39 0.04 -12.41 -5.55
CA ARG A 39 -1.32 -12.14 -6.02
C ARG A 39 -1.86 -10.83 -5.46
N ASN A 40 -1.63 -10.54 -4.18
CA ASN A 40 -2.03 -9.25 -3.61
C ASN A 40 -1.33 -8.09 -4.32
N TRP A 41 -0.04 -8.21 -4.63
CA TRP A 41 0.67 -7.21 -5.43
C TRP A 41 0.12 -7.09 -6.87
N GLU A 42 -0.14 -8.22 -7.52
CA GLU A 42 -0.77 -8.26 -8.84
C GLU A 42 -2.16 -7.59 -8.82
N THR A 43 -2.95 -7.75 -7.76
CA THR A 43 -4.23 -7.06 -7.59
C THR A 43 -4.04 -5.55 -7.54
N VAL A 44 -3.05 -5.04 -6.80
CA VAL A 44 -2.73 -3.60 -6.77
C VAL A 44 -2.44 -3.08 -8.18
N LEU A 45 -1.58 -3.79 -8.92
CA LEU A 45 -1.20 -3.41 -10.28
C LEU A 45 -2.37 -3.48 -11.26
N GLN A 46 -3.19 -4.53 -11.18
CA GLN A 46 -4.36 -4.70 -12.05
C GLN A 46 -5.41 -3.63 -11.76
N THR A 47 -5.67 -3.33 -10.48
CA THR A 47 -6.61 -2.31 -10.03
C THR A 47 -6.22 -0.94 -10.58
N ALA A 48 -4.98 -0.52 -10.33
CA ALA A 48 -4.47 0.74 -10.88
C ALA A 48 -4.39 0.70 -12.43
N GLY A 49 -4.13 -0.48 -12.99
CA GLY A 49 -4.07 -0.76 -14.42
C GLY A 49 -5.39 -0.56 -15.17
N ILE A 50 -6.53 -0.56 -14.48
CA ILE A 50 -7.84 -0.22 -15.07
C ILE A 50 -7.85 1.25 -15.55
N LEU A 51 -7.13 2.13 -14.86
CA LEU A 51 -7.11 3.56 -15.15
C LEU A 51 -6.13 3.91 -16.27
N THR A 52 -4.97 3.22 -16.31
CA THR A 52 -3.87 3.57 -17.22
C THR A 52 -2.80 2.47 -17.26
N GLN A 53 -1.88 2.54 -18.23
CA GLN A 53 -0.67 1.73 -18.21
C GLN A 53 0.23 2.20 -17.06
N ILE A 54 0.27 1.40 -15.99
CA ILE A 54 1.04 1.72 -14.79
C ILE A 54 2.53 1.45 -15.02
N VAL A 55 3.36 2.39 -14.58
CA VAL A 55 4.80 2.21 -14.39
C VAL A 55 5.07 2.05 -12.91
N VAL A 56 5.73 0.95 -12.53
CA VAL A 56 6.15 0.75 -11.13
C VAL A 56 7.40 1.58 -10.90
N LEU A 57 7.27 2.63 -10.10
CA LEU A 57 8.35 3.56 -9.77
C LEU A 57 9.17 3.03 -8.58
N GLN A 58 8.50 2.36 -7.65
CA GLN A 58 9.13 1.64 -6.55
C GLN A 58 8.36 0.36 -6.25
N GLN A 59 9.11 -0.74 -6.11
CA GLN A 59 8.57 -2.02 -5.68
C GLN A 59 8.12 -1.96 -4.23
N PRO A 60 7.16 -2.80 -3.80
CA PRO A 60 6.70 -2.81 -2.43
C PRO A 60 7.84 -3.13 -1.46
N GLU A 61 8.15 -2.17 -0.59
CA GLU A 61 9.14 -2.29 0.47
C GLU A 61 8.45 -2.42 1.82
N LEU A 62 8.84 -3.45 2.58
CA LEU A 62 8.34 -3.67 3.93
C LEU A 62 9.12 -2.79 4.91
N HIS A 63 8.39 -1.93 5.62
CA HIS A 63 8.88 -1.19 6.76
C HIS A 63 8.20 -1.70 8.03
N SER A 64 9.01 -2.20 8.95
CA SER A 64 8.58 -2.55 10.30
C SER A 64 8.79 -1.34 11.20
N PHE A 65 7.71 -0.84 11.78
CA PHE A 65 7.75 0.21 12.79
C PHE A 65 7.58 -0.44 14.15
N THR A 66 8.53 -0.18 15.02
CA THR A 66 8.49 -0.55 16.43
C THR A 66 7.95 0.61 17.26
N GLY A 67 7.57 0.33 18.50
CA GLY A 67 7.09 1.32 19.45
C GLY A 67 8.05 2.48 19.76
N GLU A 68 9.30 2.39 19.32
CA GLU A 68 10.36 3.39 19.53
C GLU A 68 10.53 4.33 18.32
N ASP A 69 9.94 4.01 17.15
CA ASP A 69 10.18 4.70 15.88
C ASP A 69 9.41 6.02 15.71
N ASN A 70 8.80 6.54 16.78
CA ASN A 70 7.96 7.75 16.77
C ASN A 70 6.86 7.73 15.67
N PHE A 71 6.38 6.54 15.29
CA PHE A 71 5.42 6.38 14.20
C PHE A 71 4.14 7.21 14.41
N THR A 72 3.71 7.39 15.66
CA THR A 72 2.54 8.21 16.04
C THR A 72 2.64 9.68 15.63
N ASN A 73 3.85 10.19 15.39
CA ASN A 73 4.07 11.56 14.91
C ASN A 73 4.28 11.64 13.39
N SER A 74 4.18 10.52 12.67
CA SER A 74 4.38 10.48 11.22
C SER A 74 3.15 10.99 10.45
N GLN A 75 3.37 11.45 9.21
CA GLN A 75 2.26 11.81 8.32
C GLN A 75 1.39 10.59 7.98
N LEU A 76 1.98 9.39 7.94
CA LEU A 76 1.28 8.12 7.70
C LEU A 76 0.27 7.81 8.81
N TYR A 77 0.61 8.12 10.06
CA TYR A 77 -0.30 7.92 11.19
C TYR A 77 -1.62 8.68 11.01
N ASN A 78 -1.61 9.85 10.36
CA ASN A 78 -2.84 10.61 10.13
C ASN A 78 -3.75 10.00 9.06
N ILE A 79 -3.19 9.20 8.15
CA ILE A 79 -3.87 8.63 6.98
C ILE A 79 -4.53 7.27 7.33
N ILE A 80 -3.98 6.53 8.29
CA ILE A 80 -4.56 5.24 8.71
C ILE A 80 -5.92 5.41 9.44
N GLY A 81 -6.76 4.39 9.39
CA GLY A 81 -8.09 4.39 10.00
C GLY A 81 -8.07 4.46 11.54
N ASP A 82 -9.12 5.05 12.12
CA ASP A 82 -9.19 5.34 13.56
C ASP A 82 -9.10 4.11 14.47
N LYS A 83 -9.63 2.97 14.02
CA LYS A 83 -9.48 1.68 14.74
C LYS A 83 -8.01 1.27 14.86
N HIS A 84 -7.23 1.49 13.80
CA HIS A 84 -5.82 1.14 13.78
C HIS A 84 -4.99 2.13 14.61
N LYS A 85 -5.29 3.44 14.50
CA LYS A 85 -4.74 4.49 15.38
C LYS A 85 -4.91 4.14 16.86
N PHE A 86 -6.11 3.74 17.25
CA PHE A 86 -6.42 3.36 18.63
C PHE A 86 -5.60 2.15 19.10
N GLN A 87 -5.47 1.11 18.28
CA GLN A 87 -4.65 -0.07 18.60
C GLN A 87 -3.18 0.30 18.79
N LEU A 88 -2.64 1.16 17.92
CA LEU A 88 -1.26 1.62 18.01
C LEU A 88 -1.01 2.42 19.29
N GLN A 89 -1.91 3.33 19.65
CA GLN A 89 -1.78 4.13 20.88
C GLN A 89 -1.92 3.31 22.17
N MET A 90 -2.78 2.29 22.17
CA MET A 90 -3.07 1.51 23.38
C MET A 90 -2.10 0.35 23.61
N MET A 91 -1.64 -0.29 22.53
CA MET A 91 -0.86 -1.54 22.61
C MET A 91 0.59 -1.39 22.15
N ASN A 92 0.93 -0.26 21.49
CA ASN A 92 2.23 -0.02 20.88
C ASN A 92 2.82 -1.24 20.13
N PRO A 93 2.02 -1.97 19.32
CA PRO A 93 2.48 -3.19 18.67
C PRO A 93 3.42 -2.85 17.51
N ASP A 94 4.31 -3.78 17.19
CA ASP A 94 5.12 -3.70 15.97
C ASP A 94 4.19 -3.76 14.74
N ILE A 95 4.38 -2.81 13.82
CA ILE A 95 3.51 -2.61 12.65
C ILE A 95 4.32 -2.84 11.38
N ASN A 96 3.85 -3.74 10.53
CA ASN A 96 4.40 -3.92 9.19
C ASN A 96 3.59 -3.09 8.18
N ILE A 97 4.28 -2.26 7.42
CA ILE A 97 3.68 -1.40 6.41
C ILE A 97 4.44 -1.58 5.11
N TRP A 98 3.72 -1.84 4.02
CA TRP A 98 4.29 -1.88 2.69
C TRP A 98 4.12 -0.52 2.03
N THR A 99 5.24 0.07 1.60
CA THR A 99 5.25 1.31 0.82
C THR A 99 5.59 0.98 -0.63
N PHE A 100 4.95 1.65 -1.57
CA PHE A 100 5.23 1.48 -3.00
C PHE A 100 4.94 2.79 -3.75
N ALA A 101 5.43 2.90 -4.99
CA ALA A 101 5.13 4.04 -5.84
C ALA A 101 4.77 3.60 -7.25
N ILE A 102 3.70 4.19 -7.79
CA ILE A 102 3.21 3.96 -9.14
C ILE A 102 3.12 5.26 -9.91
N GLY A 103 3.30 5.19 -11.22
CA GLY A 103 3.26 6.32 -12.13
C GLY A 103 2.50 6.04 -13.42
N SER A 104 2.21 7.10 -14.15
CA SER A 104 1.62 7.08 -15.48
C SER A 104 2.19 8.21 -16.33
N GLU A 105 2.31 7.94 -17.63
CA GLU A 105 2.68 8.92 -18.67
C GLU A 105 1.49 9.83 -19.04
N HIS A 106 0.28 9.48 -18.63
CA HIS A 106 -0.90 10.30 -18.83
C HIS A 106 -1.13 11.19 -17.60
N ARG A 107 -1.48 12.46 -17.84
CA ARG A 107 -1.81 13.42 -16.78
C ARG A 107 -3.19 13.15 -16.21
N ASP A 108 -3.36 13.48 -14.93
CA ASP A 108 -4.63 13.53 -14.21
C ASP A 108 -5.41 12.20 -14.12
N VAL A 109 -4.80 11.08 -14.52
CA VAL A 109 -5.41 9.74 -14.50
C VAL A 109 -5.78 9.24 -13.11
N PHE A 110 -5.10 9.73 -12.08
CA PHE A 110 -5.38 9.39 -10.69
C PHE A 110 -6.42 10.31 -10.04
N GLY A 111 -6.89 11.33 -10.76
CA GLY A 111 -7.80 12.34 -10.27
C GLY A 111 -7.13 13.35 -9.33
N GLN A 112 -7.87 14.42 -9.00
CA GLN A 112 -7.41 15.39 -8.00
C GLN A 112 -7.28 14.71 -6.65
N ASN A 113 -6.15 14.91 -5.96
CA ASN A 113 -5.84 14.29 -4.67
C ASN A 113 -6.05 12.77 -4.64
N PHE A 114 -5.78 12.07 -5.75
CA PHE A 114 -5.90 10.61 -5.86
C PHE A 114 -7.32 10.05 -5.65
N SER A 115 -8.36 10.89 -5.80
CA SER A 115 -9.77 10.49 -5.59
C SER A 115 -10.19 9.28 -6.43
N ILE A 116 -9.78 9.22 -7.69
CA ILE A 116 -10.09 8.09 -8.59
C ILE A 116 -9.38 6.82 -8.13
N LEU A 117 -8.11 6.93 -7.69
CA LEU A 117 -7.41 5.79 -7.10
C LEU A 117 -8.14 5.29 -5.84
N HIS A 118 -8.54 6.19 -4.93
CA HIS A 118 -9.26 5.80 -3.72
C HIS A 118 -10.57 5.06 -4.04
N GLU A 119 -11.32 5.51 -5.04
CA GLU A 119 -12.55 4.83 -5.48
C GLU A 119 -12.24 3.47 -6.11
N THR A 120 -11.20 3.39 -6.95
CA THR A 120 -10.82 2.15 -7.65
C THR A 120 -10.29 1.09 -6.69
N PHE A 121 -9.57 1.48 -5.65
CA PHE A 121 -9.08 0.59 -4.59
C PHE A 121 -10.15 0.24 -3.55
N ASN A 122 -11.34 0.84 -3.62
CA ASN A 122 -12.41 0.50 -2.71
C ASN A 122 -12.97 -0.90 -3.02
N MET A 123 -13.17 -1.71 -1.98
CA MET A 123 -13.74 -3.07 -2.10
C MET A 123 -12.94 -4.02 -3.02
N ILE A 124 -11.64 -3.80 -3.20
CA ILE A 124 -10.81 -4.75 -3.97
C ILE A 124 -10.63 -6.07 -3.21
N PRO A 125 -10.66 -7.21 -3.91
CA PRO A 125 -10.42 -8.50 -3.29
C PRO A 125 -8.97 -8.59 -2.80
N ILE A 126 -8.79 -9.12 -1.60
CA ILE A 126 -7.47 -9.33 -1.00
C ILE A 126 -7.39 -10.75 -0.46
N ILE A 127 -6.19 -11.33 -0.47
CA ILE A 127 -5.93 -12.61 0.17
C ILE A 127 -5.51 -12.35 1.62
N PRO A 128 -6.35 -12.74 2.61
CA PRO A 128 -6.03 -12.56 4.03
C PRO A 128 -5.01 -13.61 4.50
N ASP A 129 -4.69 -13.60 5.80
CA ASP A 129 -3.87 -14.62 6.49
C ASP A 129 -2.44 -14.79 5.93
N LEU A 130 -1.82 -13.68 5.51
CA LEU A 130 -0.39 -13.59 5.19
C LEU A 130 0.36 -12.92 6.35
N ASP A 131 1.43 -12.17 6.07
CA ASP A 131 2.12 -11.37 7.10
C ASP A 131 1.41 -10.03 7.37
N ASN A 132 0.11 -9.94 7.07
CA ASN A 132 -0.71 -8.74 7.18
C ASN A 132 -0.74 -8.16 8.60
N THR A 133 -0.80 -6.85 8.70
CA THR A 133 -0.92 -6.15 10.00
C THR A 133 -2.37 -5.92 10.43
N ILE A 134 -3.32 -6.20 9.56
CA ILE A 134 -4.76 -6.06 9.83
C ILE A 134 -5.45 -7.42 9.90
N GLN A 135 -6.36 -7.56 10.86
CA GLN A 135 -7.32 -8.66 10.88
C GLN A 135 -8.54 -8.31 10.04
N LEU A 136 -8.86 -9.18 9.08
CA LEU A 136 -10.00 -9.04 8.19
C LEU A 136 -11.04 -10.10 8.58
N ASN A 137 -12.08 -9.71 9.31
CA ASN A 137 -13.18 -10.59 9.73
C ASN A 137 -14.55 -9.95 9.39
N PRO A 138 -15.44 -10.62 8.62
CA PRO A 138 -15.19 -11.83 7.83
C PRO A 138 -14.24 -11.53 6.66
N SER A 139 -13.66 -12.59 6.08
CA SER A 139 -13.00 -12.51 4.78
C SER A 139 -14.01 -11.99 3.76
N VAL A 140 -13.69 -10.87 3.09
CA VAL A 140 -14.48 -10.34 1.97
C VAL A 140 -14.48 -11.27 0.77
#